data_AF-A0A2V8HK88-F1
#
_entry.id   AF-A0A2V8HK88-F1
#
_cell.length_a   1.000
_cell.length_b   1.000
_cell.length_c   1.000
_cell.angle_alpha   90.00
_cell.angle_beta   90.00
_cell.angle_gamma   90.00
#
_symmetry.space_group_name_H-M   'P 1'
#
loop_
_entity.id
_entity.type
_entity.pdbx_description
1 polymer ?
#
loop_
_entity_poly.entity_id
_entity_poly.type
_entity_poly.pdbx_seq_one_letter_code
_entity_poly.pdbx_strand_id
1 'polypeptide(L)'
;MWYPIGFTVAANPSAAVVKVNEDGTATLLTGTVETGQGSLTILSQIVAQELGIAAEDVHVVSADTDTTPMDTGAIASRTTYVTGNAARLAAEKCKLMMFDVAAPMLGVKPNQLEARDHHIVVKGYPQRKAHIGDVANHARVVSG
;
A
#
# COMPACT_ATOMS: atom_id res chain seq x y z
N MET A 1 15.58 8.05 -9.08
CA MET A 1 15.85 6.75 -9.75
C MET A 1 16.03 7.03 -11.24
N TRP A 2 17.10 6.52 -11.87
CA TRP A 2 17.33 6.61 -13.32
C TRP A 2 16.76 5.37 -14.00
N TYR A 3 15.60 5.50 -14.66
CA TYR A 3 14.94 4.44 -15.43
C TYR A 3 14.77 4.94 -16.87
N PRO A 4 15.52 4.39 -17.85
CA PRO A 4 15.74 5.04 -19.15
C PRO A 4 14.59 4.91 -20.17
N ILE A 5 13.35 4.71 -19.71
CA ILE A 5 12.16 4.73 -20.56
C ILE A 5 11.25 5.88 -20.08
N GLY A 6 11.25 7.00 -20.81
CA GLY A 6 10.50 8.23 -20.47
C GLY A 6 11.17 9.51 -20.97
N PHE A 7 10.79 10.67 -20.45
CA PHE A 7 11.50 11.94 -20.72
C PHE A 7 12.95 11.81 -20.21
N THR A 8 13.88 11.47 -21.09
CA THR A 8 15.30 11.18 -20.78
C THR A 8 16.08 12.40 -20.30
N VAL A 9 15.44 13.56 -20.25
CA VAL A 9 16.00 14.86 -19.87
C VAL A 9 15.38 15.47 -18.62
N ALA A 10 14.32 14.87 -18.06
CA ALA A 10 13.59 15.39 -16.90
C ALA A 10 13.20 14.29 -15.90
N ALA A 11 12.99 14.67 -14.64
CA ALA A 11 12.49 13.75 -13.63
C ALA A 11 11.07 13.26 -14.01
N ASN A 12 10.84 11.95 -13.91
CA ASN A 12 9.52 11.32 -14.17
C ASN A 12 8.99 10.68 -12.88
N PRO A 13 8.59 11.46 -11.86
CA PRO A 13 8.14 10.93 -10.57
C PRO A 13 6.71 10.36 -10.62
N SER A 14 6.41 9.52 -9.64
CA SER A 14 5.06 9.11 -9.28
C SER A 14 4.92 9.17 -7.76
N ALA A 15 3.72 9.53 -7.31
CA ALA A 15 3.34 9.45 -5.91
C ALA A 15 2.09 8.56 -5.78
N ALA A 16 1.93 8.00 -4.58
CA ALA A 16 0.79 7.17 -4.23
C ALA A 16 0.42 7.45 -2.77
N VAL A 17 -0.87 7.37 -2.46
CA VAL A 17 -1.36 7.39 -1.08
C VAL A 17 -2.07 6.07 -0.83
N VAL A 18 -1.76 5.43 0.29
CA VAL A 18 -2.46 4.23 0.74
C VAL A 18 -3.13 4.56 2.07
N LYS A 19 -4.40 4.21 2.19
CA LYS A 19 -5.16 4.27 3.44
C LYS A 19 -5.63 2.85 3.76
N VAL A 20 -5.41 2.42 5.00
CA VAL A 20 -6.04 1.19 5.53
C VAL A 20 -7.35 1.60 6.20
N ASN A 21 -8.44 0.94 5.82
CA ASN A 21 -9.78 1.19 6.34
C ASN A 21 -10.02 0.37 7.62
N GLU A 22 -10.98 0.79 8.44
CA GLU A 22 -11.28 0.16 9.73
C GLU A 22 -11.84 -1.26 9.61
N ASP A 23 -12.32 -1.67 8.44
CA ASP A 23 -12.75 -3.04 8.15
C ASP A 23 -11.61 -3.98 7.75
N GLY A 24 -10.39 -3.44 7.58
CA GLY A 24 -9.21 -4.18 7.15
C GLY A 24 -8.95 -4.17 5.64
N THR A 25 -9.81 -3.50 4.85
CA THR A 25 -9.55 -3.22 3.43
C THR A 25 -8.57 -2.06 3.26
N ALA A 26 -8.13 -1.79 2.04
CA ALA A 26 -7.28 -0.64 1.73
C ALA A 26 -7.81 0.18 0.55
N THR A 27 -7.49 1.46 0.55
CA THR A 27 -7.70 2.37 -0.59
C THR A 27 -6.37 2.90 -1.08
N LEU A 28 -6.07 2.65 -2.36
CA LEU A 28 -4.93 3.22 -3.07
C LEU A 28 -5.40 4.41 -3.91
N LEU A 29 -4.78 5.57 -3.73
CA LEU A 29 -4.95 6.74 -4.58
C LEU A 29 -3.70 6.91 -5.44
N THR A 30 -3.89 6.98 -6.76
CA THR A 30 -2.78 7.06 -7.72
C THR A 30 -3.15 7.97 -8.90
N GLY A 31 -2.25 8.86 -9.30
CA GLY A 31 -2.48 9.71 -10.48
C GLY A 31 -2.33 8.99 -11.82
N THR A 32 -1.91 7.71 -11.83
CA THR A 32 -1.73 6.99 -13.10
C THR A 32 -3.05 6.80 -13.82
N VAL A 33 -2.98 6.80 -15.16
CA VAL A 33 -4.14 6.55 -16.02
C VAL A 33 -4.08 5.11 -16.54
N GLU A 34 -5.24 4.46 -16.59
CA GLU A 34 -5.45 3.12 -17.14
C GLU A 34 -6.19 3.23 -18.46
N THR A 35 -5.66 2.62 -19.53
CA THR A 35 -6.29 2.55 -20.85
C THR A 35 -6.37 1.11 -21.39
N GLY A 36 -6.28 0.10 -20.50
CA GLY A 36 -6.45 -1.32 -20.83
C GLY A 36 -5.21 -2.20 -20.63
N GLN A 37 -4.12 -1.66 -20.08
CA GLN A 37 -2.86 -2.38 -19.84
C GLN A 37 -2.88 -3.34 -18.62
N GLY A 38 -3.89 -3.23 -17.75
CA GLY A 38 -4.01 -3.92 -16.48
C GLY A 38 -3.24 -3.29 -15.31
N SER A 39 -2.88 -2.00 -15.36
CA SER A 39 -2.03 -1.38 -14.34
C SER A 39 -2.72 -1.20 -12.99
N LEU A 40 -4.03 -0.88 -12.93
CA LEU A 40 -4.77 -0.78 -11.67
C LEU A 40 -4.79 -2.14 -10.94
N THR A 41 -4.94 -3.23 -11.68
CA THR A 41 -4.87 -4.60 -11.14
C THR A 41 -3.48 -4.92 -10.59
N ILE A 42 -2.42 -4.54 -11.32
CA ILE A 42 -1.06 -4.78 -10.85
C ILE A 42 -0.77 -3.94 -9.60
N LEU A 43 -1.22 -2.68 -9.57
CA LEU A 43 -1.04 -1.80 -8.42
C LEU A 43 -1.81 -2.29 -7.19
N SER A 44 -3.04 -2.81 -7.37
CA SER A 44 -3.81 -3.39 -6.26
C SER A 44 -3.11 -4.62 -5.69
N GLN A 45 -2.57 -5.49 -6.55
CA GLN A 45 -1.78 -6.67 -6.13
C GLN A 45 -0.51 -6.29 -5.38
N ILE A 46 0.21 -5.25 -5.82
CA ILE A 46 1.42 -4.76 -5.14
C ILE A 46 1.08 -4.28 -3.72
N VAL A 47 0.03 -3.48 -3.57
CA VAL A 47 -0.41 -2.98 -2.26
C VAL A 47 -0.91 -4.12 -1.37
N ALA A 48 -1.71 -5.02 -1.92
CA ALA A 48 -2.26 -6.17 -1.21
C ALA A 48 -1.16 -7.09 -0.66
N GLN A 49 -0.15 -7.40 -1.49
CA GLN A 49 1.00 -8.21 -1.09
C GLN A 49 1.79 -7.54 0.04
N GLU A 50 2.01 -6.23 -0.06
CA GLU A 50 2.73 -5.49 0.96
C GLU A 50 1.98 -5.46 2.29
N LEU A 51 0.65 -5.31 2.27
CA LEU A 51 -0.22 -5.24 3.45
C LEU A 51 -0.67 -6.61 3.99
N GLY A 52 -0.51 -7.70 3.24
CA GLY A 52 -0.94 -9.04 3.63
C GLY A 52 -2.47 -9.26 3.54
N ILE A 53 -3.15 -8.58 2.61
CA ILE A 53 -4.60 -8.71 2.32
C ILE A 53 -4.82 -9.27 0.91
N ALA A 54 -6.07 -9.57 0.53
CA ALA A 54 -6.37 -9.98 -0.84
C ALA A 54 -6.40 -8.79 -1.80
N ALA A 55 -6.14 -9.03 -3.08
CA ALA A 55 -6.15 -7.97 -4.09
C ALA A 55 -7.54 -7.35 -4.28
N GLU A 56 -8.61 -8.13 -4.10
CA GLU A 56 -9.99 -7.62 -4.12
C GLU A 56 -10.32 -6.66 -2.96
N ASP A 57 -9.55 -6.69 -1.88
CA ASP A 57 -9.73 -5.78 -0.73
C ASP A 57 -9.01 -4.44 -0.92
N VAL A 58 -8.38 -4.22 -2.08
CA VAL A 58 -7.73 -2.96 -2.42
C VAL A 58 -8.58 -2.20 -3.43
N HIS A 59 -9.28 -1.17 -2.96
CA HIS A 59 -9.99 -0.23 -3.80
C HIS A 59 -9.03 0.80 -4.41
N VAL A 60 -9.00 0.94 -5.73
CA VAL A 60 -8.10 1.86 -6.42
C VAL A 60 -8.86 3.07 -6.94
N VAL A 61 -8.51 4.26 -6.45
CA VAL A 61 -8.96 5.55 -7.00
C VAL A 61 -7.84 6.09 -7.88
N SER A 62 -8.16 6.36 -9.15
CA SER A 62 -7.16 6.75 -10.14
C SER A 62 -7.59 7.90 -11.03
N ALA A 63 -6.60 8.66 -11.54
CA ALA A 63 -6.77 9.65 -12.60
C ALA A 63 -7.75 10.81 -12.30
N ASP A 64 -7.87 11.20 -11.03
CA ASP A 64 -8.63 12.38 -10.59
C ASP A 64 -7.67 13.39 -9.96
N THR A 65 -7.47 14.53 -10.62
CA THR A 65 -6.50 15.55 -10.19
C THR A 65 -6.89 16.26 -8.89
N ASP A 66 -8.15 16.20 -8.48
CA ASP A 66 -8.61 16.81 -7.23
C ASP A 66 -8.31 15.90 -6.03
N THR A 67 -8.22 14.59 -6.23
CA THR A 67 -8.14 13.60 -5.14
C THR A 67 -6.88 12.76 -5.14
N THR A 68 -6.23 12.56 -6.29
CA THR A 68 -5.08 11.66 -6.44
C THR A 68 -3.74 12.41 -6.50
N PRO A 69 -2.65 11.83 -5.96
CA PRO A 69 -1.35 12.46 -6.00
C PRO A 69 -0.76 12.50 -7.42
N MET A 70 0.16 13.44 -7.66
CA MET A 70 0.80 13.65 -8.97
C MET A 70 1.47 12.37 -9.52
N ASP A 71 1.20 12.08 -10.79
CA ASP A 71 1.86 11.04 -11.57
C ASP A 71 2.22 11.62 -12.95
N THR A 72 3.36 11.20 -13.51
CA THR A 72 3.81 11.65 -14.85
C THR A 72 2.95 11.08 -15.99
N GLY A 73 2.10 10.09 -15.70
CA GLY A 73 1.21 9.42 -16.64
C GLY A 73 1.72 8.04 -17.09
N ALA A 74 0.83 7.33 -17.77
CA ALA A 74 1.09 6.02 -18.36
C ALA A 74 1.82 6.14 -19.70
N ILE A 75 3.12 6.40 -19.62
CA ILE A 75 4.02 6.53 -20.77
C ILE A 75 5.25 5.65 -20.61
N ALA A 76 5.88 5.27 -21.72
CA ALA A 76 7.17 4.60 -21.74
C ALA A 76 7.25 3.38 -20.80
N SER A 77 6.18 2.59 -20.69
CA SER A 77 6.10 1.39 -19.84
C SER A 77 6.50 1.59 -18.36
N ARG A 78 6.44 2.83 -17.86
CA ARG A 78 6.95 3.17 -16.53
C ARG A 78 6.03 2.77 -15.38
N THR A 79 4.73 2.61 -15.64
CA THR A 79 3.71 2.53 -14.58
C THR A 79 3.99 1.41 -13.58
N THR A 80 4.20 0.18 -14.04
CA THR A 80 4.48 -0.95 -13.14
C THR A 80 5.73 -0.73 -12.30
N TYR A 81 6.77 -0.12 -12.88
CA TYR A 81 8.02 0.09 -12.18
C TYR A 81 7.96 1.30 -11.24
N VAL A 82 7.65 2.48 -11.77
CA VAL A 82 7.74 3.74 -11.03
C VAL A 82 6.52 3.95 -10.14
N THR A 83 5.31 3.89 -10.70
CA THR A 83 4.07 4.01 -9.92
C THR A 83 3.89 2.80 -9.00
N GLY A 84 4.26 1.59 -9.45
CA GLY A 84 4.24 0.39 -8.60
C GLY A 84 5.17 0.50 -7.39
N ASN A 85 6.39 1.02 -7.54
CA ASN A 85 7.26 1.28 -6.39
C ASN A 85 6.71 2.38 -5.48
N ALA A 86 6.09 3.43 -6.03
CA ALA A 86 5.44 4.45 -5.20
C ALA A 86 4.31 3.85 -4.34
N ALA A 87 3.46 3.01 -4.93
CA ALA A 87 2.41 2.29 -4.21
C ALA A 87 2.97 1.33 -3.16
N ARG A 88 4.02 0.55 -3.50
CA ARG A 88 4.70 -0.35 -2.56
C ARG A 88 5.27 0.40 -1.36
N LEU A 89 5.97 1.51 -1.59
CA LEU A 89 6.56 2.32 -0.51
C LEU A 89 5.49 2.95 0.39
N ALA A 90 4.37 3.40 -0.19
CA ALA A 90 3.24 3.91 0.57
C ALA A 90 2.60 2.81 1.44
N ALA A 91 2.38 1.62 0.88
CA ALA A 91 1.85 0.46 1.60
C ALA A 91 2.81 -0.04 2.69
N GLU A 92 4.11 -0.06 2.42
CA GLU A 92 5.17 -0.42 3.38
C GLU A 92 5.13 0.53 4.59
N LYS A 93 5.00 1.84 4.35
CA LYS A 93 4.85 2.82 5.42
C LYS A 93 3.59 2.58 6.25
N CYS A 94 2.45 2.28 5.60
CA CYS A 94 1.21 1.91 6.30
C CYS A 94 1.40 0.66 7.17
N LYS A 95 2.02 -0.39 6.63
CA LYS A 95 2.32 -1.62 7.37
C LYS A 95 3.17 -1.35 8.61
N LEU A 96 4.22 -0.54 8.49
CA LEU A 96 5.07 -0.20 9.63
C LEU A 96 4.29 0.52 10.73
N MET A 97 3.43 1.50 10.36
CA MET A 97 2.54 2.16 11.32
C MET A 97 1.58 1.17 11.99
N MET A 98 1.04 0.21 11.24
CA MET A 98 0.20 -0.84 11.81
C MET A 98 0.97 -1.77 12.74
N PHE A 99 2.23 -2.08 12.44
CA PHE A 99 3.09 -2.90 13.32
C PHE A 99 3.40 -2.18 14.63
N ASP A 100 3.61 -0.87 14.60
CA ASP A 100 3.81 -0.07 15.81
C ASP A 100 2.58 -0.11 16.73
N VAL A 101 1.37 -0.16 16.15
CA VAL A 101 0.11 -0.29 16.90
C VAL A 101 -0.15 -1.73 17.35
N ALA A 102 0.10 -2.72 16.50
CA ALA A 102 -0.13 -4.14 16.80
C ALA A 102 0.88 -4.73 17.79
N ALA A 103 2.11 -4.21 17.80
CA ALA A 103 3.19 -4.65 18.69
C ALA A 103 2.79 -4.65 20.18
N PRO A 104 2.29 -3.54 20.76
CA PRO A 104 1.82 -3.53 22.14
C PRO A 104 0.57 -4.40 22.34
N MET A 105 -0.35 -4.47 21.37
CA MET A 105 -1.54 -5.35 21.44
C MET A 105 -1.15 -6.82 21.56
N LEU A 106 -0.10 -7.22 20.85
CA LEU A 106 0.41 -8.58 20.83
C LEU A 106 1.56 -8.80 21.83
N GLY A 107 2.03 -7.79 22.55
CA GLY A 107 3.13 -7.89 23.52
C GLY A 107 4.47 -8.31 22.92
N VAL A 108 4.81 -7.79 21.74
CA VAL A 108 6.08 -8.07 21.02
C VAL A 108 6.67 -6.78 20.43
N LYS A 109 7.85 -6.86 19.80
CA LYS A 109 8.42 -5.72 19.06
C LYS A 109 7.88 -5.68 17.62
N PRO A 110 7.75 -4.50 16.98
CA PRO A 110 7.26 -4.38 15.60
C PRO A 110 8.01 -5.24 14.58
N ASN A 111 9.33 -5.39 14.74
CA ASN A 111 10.16 -6.20 13.83
C ASN A 111 9.91 -7.72 13.91
N GLN A 112 9.21 -8.18 14.95
CA GLN A 112 8.80 -9.57 15.15
C GLN A 112 7.43 -9.87 14.51
N LEU A 113 6.82 -8.89 13.85
CA LEU A 113 5.54 -9.03 13.17
C LEU A 113 5.73 -9.23 11.67
N GLU A 114 4.76 -9.90 11.07
CA GLU A 114 4.55 -9.98 9.63
C GLU A 114 3.05 -9.86 9.34
N ALA A 115 2.70 -9.40 8.13
CA ALA A 115 1.31 -9.30 7.68
C ALA A 115 1.04 -10.41 6.66
N ARG A 116 0.00 -11.22 6.88
CA ARG A 116 -0.49 -12.22 5.92
C ARG A 116 -1.92 -12.60 6.23
N ASP A 117 -2.64 -13.12 5.25
CA ASP A 117 -3.99 -13.70 5.41
C ASP A 117 -4.94 -12.78 6.21
N HIS A 118 -4.92 -11.46 5.95
CA HIS A 118 -5.70 -10.43 6.65
C HIS A 118 -5.34 -10.18 8.12
N HIS A 119 -4.21 -10.72 8.57
CA HIS A 119 -3.78 -10.62 9.96
C HIS A 119 -2.35 -10.08 10.08
N ILE A 120 -2.10 -9.41 11.20
CA ILE A 120 -0.76 -9.17 11.70
C ILE A 120 -0.43 -10.31 12.67
N VAL A 121 0.61 -11.07 12.36
CA VAL A 121 0.99 -12.29 13.08
C VAL A 121 2.38 -12.16 13.68
N VAL A 122 2.59 -12.77 14.83
CA VAL A 122 3.94 -12.88 15.43
C VAL A 122 4.72 -13.97 14.69
N LYS A 123 5.90 -13.62 14.17
CA LYS A 123 6.80 -14.56 13.47
C LYS A 123 7.09 -15.78 14.34
N GLY A 124 6.86 -16.97 13.80
CA GLY A 124 7.04 -18.24 14.49
C GLY A 124 5.91 -18.65 15.45
N TYR A 125 4.94 -17.78 15.71
CA TYR A 125 3.80 -18.04 16.60
C TYR A 125 2.47 -17.64 15.93
N PRO A 126 2.00 -18.37 14.90
CA PRO A 126 0.84 -17.99 14.09
C PRO A 126 -0.49 -17.93 14.86
N GLN A 127 -0.55 -18.53 16.05
CA GLN A 127 -1.71 -18.42 16.96
C GLN A 127 -1.82 -17.04 17.62
N ARG A 128 -0.71 -16.30 17.71
CA ARG A 128 -0.68 -14.92 18.22
C ARG A 128 -0.81 -13.98 17.04
N LYS A 129 -2.04 -13.55 16.79
CA LYS A 129 -2.40 -12.71 15.65
C LYS A 129 -3.52 -11.73 16.01
N ALA A 130 -3.58 -10.63 15.29
CA ALA A 130 -4.66 -9.66 15.33
C ALA A 130 -5.16 -9.41 13.90
N HIS A 131 -6.47 -9.27 13.71
CA HIS A 131 -7.02 -8.92 12.40
C HIS A 131 -6.61 -7.50 12.03
N ILE A 132 -6.30 -7.26 10.75
CA ILE A 132 -5.86 -5.94 10.26
C ILE A 132 -6.90 -4.85 10.57
N GLY A 133 -8.19 -5.17 10.44
CA GLY A 133 -9.28 -4.24 10.81
C GLY A 133 -9.30 -3.86 12.29
N ASP A 134 -9.06 -4.82 13.20
CA ASP A 134 -9.03 -4.54 14.64
C ASP A 134 -7.87 -3.60 14.98
N VAL A 135 -6.71 -3.82 14.36
CA VAL A 135 -5.54 -2.97 14.52
C VAL A 135 -5.77 -1.58 13.93
N ALA A 136 -6.40 -1.48 12.75
CA ALA A 136 -6.72 -0.21 12.11
C ALA A 136 -7.72 0.61 12.95
N ASN A 137 -8.75 -0.04 13.49
CA ASN A 137 -9.70 0.60 14.40
C ASN A 137 -9.03 1.06 15.70
N HIS A 138 -8.12 0.26 16.27
CA HIS A 138 -7.34 0.66 17.43
C HIS A 138 -6.42 1.85 17.14
N ALA A 139 -5.76 1.86 15.98
CA ALA A 139 -4.90 2.96 15.54
C ALA A 139 -5.65 4.30 15.47
N ARG A 140 -6.92 4.29 15.07
CA ARG A 140 -7.77 5.49 15.05
C ARG A 140 -7.95 6.13 16.42
N VAL A 141 -7.98 5.33 17.49
CA VAL A 141 -8.19 5.79 18.86
C VAL A 141 -6.90 6.33 19.48
N VAL A 142 -5.75 5.73 19.12
CA VAL A 142 -4.45 6.02 19.75
C VAL A 142 -3.67 7.12 19.02
N SER A 143 -3.86 7.25 17.71
CA SER A 143 -3.09 8.16 16.84
C SER A 143 -3.90 9.32 16.26
N GLY A 144 -5.21 9.39 16.55
CA GLY A 144 -6.10 10.50 16.17
C GLY A 144 -6.18 11.56 17.25
#